data_AF-A0A2T9YZB6-F1
#
_entry.id   AF-A0A2T9YZB6-F1
#
_cell.length_a   1.000
_cell.length_b   1.000
_cell.length_c   1.000
_cell.angle_alpha   90.00
_cell.angle_beta   90.00
_cell.angle_gamma   90.00
#
_symmetry.space_group_name_H-M   'P 1'
#
loop_
_entity.id
_entity.type
_entity.pdbx_description
1 polymer ?
#
loop_
_entity_poly.entity_id
_entity_poly.type
_entity_poly.pdbx_seq_one_letter_code
_entity_poly.pdbx_strand_id
1 'polypeptide(L)'
;SNSTENGIGITPENKNINSFDILDEYLLENIFILSENPRISGVSKGNVYSRIELAQSIFYSKYPRIAKKEELVFELMKKGIDINQGGKNSIYKRVFKYRMNDALRIMLRMFKKEEIIPNSRGPIPLIPDIKQPDLFNVSKNYMIKPMIKETSIMNIINEYELYRDENIETLLIILELEKIKLDLVVDCSIPEKNLFLIFNKKVSLYRFMNMTINFDELVCKAIEKDQPEFTRYILEFKEYSKAELNGFLKKAIPDYKFASNNKAYNNTLSFIFKLS
;
A
#
# COMPACT_ATOMS: atom_id res chain seq x y z
N SER A 1 40.79 5.18 -47.42
CA SER A 1 41.17 3.76 -47.44
C SER A 1 41.44 3.33 -46.01
N ASN A 2 40.70 2.31 -45.59
CA ASN A 2 40.63 1.61 -44.31
C ASN A 2 41.76 1.82 -43.28
N SER A 3 41.36 2.19 -42.06
CA SER A 3 41.89 1.57 -40.86
C SER A 3 40.73 1.24 -39.93
N THR A 4 40.72 -0.02 -39.48
CA THR A 4 39.72 -0.71 -38.67
C THR A 4 39.79 -0.30 -37.20
N GLU A 5 38.71 0.22 -36.64
CA GLU A 5 38.48 0.25 -35.20
C GLU A 5 37.43 -0.80 -34.81
N ASN A 6 37.89 -1.76 -34.01
CA ASN A 6 37.06 -2.69 -33.26
C ASN A 6 36.28 -1.92 -32.19
N GLY A 7 34.96 -1.77 -32.38
CA GLY A 7 34.04 -1.31 -31.35
C GLY A 7 33.05 -2.41 -31.03
N ILE A 8 33.43 -3.31 -30.13
CA ILE A 8 32.57 -4.35 -29.55
C ILE A 8 31.36 -3.67 -28.90
N GLY A 9 30.17 -4.10 -29.31
CA GLY A 9 28.91 -3.67 -28.73
C GLY A 9 28.86 -3.99 -27.24
N ILE A 10 28.58 -2.97 -26.43
CA ILE A 10 28.18 -3.14 -25.05
C ILE A 10 26.68 -2.84 -24.99
N THR A 11 25.89 -3.90 -25.06
CA THR A 11 24.52 -3.88 -24.53
C THR A 11 24.58 -3.42 -23.07
N PRO A 12 23.76 -2.45 -22.61
CA PRO A 12 23.68 -2.16 -21.19
C PRO A 12 23.02 -3.37 -20.54
N GLU A 13 23.84 -4.18 -19.87
CA GLU A 13 23.36 -5.15 -18.89
C GLU A 13 22.52 -4.37 -17.88
N ASN A 14 21.21 -4.63 -17.90
CA ASN A 14 20.32 -4.34 -16.79
C ASN A 14 20.76 -5.23 -15.63
N LYS A 15 21.84 -4.86 -14.94
CA LYS A 15 22.15 -5.39 -13.63
C LYS A 15 20.96 -5.01 -12.75
N ASN A 16 20.23 -6.01 -12.27
CA ASN A 16 19.33 -5.86 -11.14
C ASN A 16 20.15 -5.32 -9.97
N ILE A 17 20.30 -4.01 -9.88
CA ILE A 17 20.88 -3.35 -8.72
C ILE A 17 19.86 -3.58 -7.63
N ASN A 18 20.21 -4.48 -6.72
CA ASN A 18 19.48 -4.71 -5.50
C ASN A 18 19.38 -3.36 -4.77
N SER A 19 18.18 -2.83 -4.54
CA SER A 19 18.01 -1.50 -3.94
C SER A 19 18.62 -1.41 -2.53
N PHE A 20 18.95 -2.54 -1.90
CA PHE A 20 19.66 -2.60 -0.62
C PHE A 20 21.18 -2.39 -0.72
N ASP A 21 21.76 -2.40 -1.93
CA ASP A 21 23.19 -2.10 -2.13
C ASP A 21 23.49 -0.59 -2.00
N ILE A 22 22.44 0.24 -2.01
CA ILE A 22 22.51 1.71 -1.82
C ILE A 22 22.56 2.09 -0.33
N LEU A 23 22.31 1.15 0.59
CA LEU A 23 22.38 1.42 2.03
C LEU A 23 23.86 1.46 2.47
N ASP A 24 24.31 2.63 2.93
CA ASP A 24 25.67 2.81 3.48
C ASP A 24 25.79 2.23 4.91
N GLU A 25 27.02 2.06 5.39
CA GLU A 25 27.31 1.59 6.76
C GLU A 25 26.62 2.42 7.84
N TYR A 26 26.47 3.73 7.61
CA TYR A 26 25.81 4.66 8.52
C TYR A 26 24.31 4.35 8.66
N LEU A 27 23.66 3.91 7.59
CA LEU A 27 22.29 3.45 7.66
C LEU A 27 22.22 2.13 8.42
N LEU A 28 23.05 1.13 8.12
CA LEU A 28 23.08 -0.13 8.90
C LEU A 28 23.29 0.15 10.39
N GLU A 29 24.16 1.09 10.74
CA GLU A 29 24.39 1.55 12.11
C GLU A 29 23.15 2.23 12.72
N ASN A 30 22.44 3.10 12.01
CA ASN A 30 21.18 3.67 12.47
C ASN A 30 20.09 2.60 12.64
N ILE A 31 20.01 1.64 11.71
CA ILE A 31 19.07 0.53 11.79
C ILE A 31 19.40 -0.32 13.05
N PHE A 32 20.68 -0.50 13.38
CA PHE A 32 21.13 -1.17 14.61
C PHE A 32 20.79 -0.36 15.87
N ILE A 33 21.11 0.93 15.90
CA ILE A 33 20.88 1.84 17.04
C ILE A 33 19.38 1.97 17.33
N LEU A 34 18.56 2.18 16.30
CA LEU A 34 17.11 2.32 16.41
C LEU A 34 16.39 0.99 16.70
N SER A 35 17.06 -0.15 16.57
CA SER A 35 16.45 -1.46 16.88
C SER A 35 16.48 -1.85 18.36
N GLU A 36 17.32 -1.17 19.17
CA GLU A 36 17.56 -1.45 20.61
C GLU A 36 17.68 -2.97 20.93
N ASN A 37 18.20 -3.77 19.99
CA ASN A 37 18.29 -5.22 20.12
C ASN A 37 19.70 -5.65 20.55
N PRO A 38 19.93 -6.00 21.83
CA PRO A 38 21.26 -6.31 22.36
C PRO A 38 21.88 -7.60 21.81
N ARG A 39 21.13 -8.45 21.09
CA ARG A 39 21.68 -9.63 20.39
C ARG A 39 22.28 -9.29 19.03
N ILE A 40 21.82 -8.21 18.41
CA ILE A 40 22.28 -7.76 17.09
C ILE A 40 23.48 -6.81 17.24
N SER A 41 23.56 -6.03 18.34
CA SER A 41 24.74 -5.19 18.65
C SER A 41 26.06 -5.97 18.73
N GLY A 42 26.00 -7.27 19.07
CA GLY A 42 27.16 -8.17 19.09
C GLY A 42 27.66 -8.62 17.70
N VAL A 43 26.88 -8.43 16.64
CA VAL A 43 27.22 -8.85 15.26
C VAL A 43 28.10 -7.81 14.55
N SER A 44 28.24 -6.60 15.11
CA SER A 44 29.17 -5.56 14.64
C SER A 44 30.66 -5.97 14.69
N LYS A 45 31.00 -7.11 15.31
CA LYS A 45 32.39 -7.58 15.47
C LYS A 45 32.79 -8.79 14.61
N GLY A 46 31.90 -9.35 13.79
CA GLY A 46 32.31 -10.49 12.96
C GLY A 46 31.26 -10.96 11.97
N ASN A 47 31.68 -11.03 10.71
CA ASN A 47 30.99 -11.56 9.53
C ASN A 47 29.79 -10.76 9.03
N VAL A 48 30.07 -10.01 7.96
CA VAL A 48 29.12 -9.24 7.14
C VAL A 48 28.15 -10.21 6.46
N TYR A 49 26.96 -10.38 7.04
CA TYR A 49 25.82 -10.93 6.32
C TYR A 49 25.49 -10.04 5.12
N SER A 50 24.95 -10.64 4.05
CA SER A 50 24.52 -9.86 2.88
C SER A 50 23.56 -8.74 3.31
N ARG A 51 23.71 -7.54 2.72
CA ARG A 51 22.98 -6.32 3.11
C ARG A 51 21.46 -6.50 3.14
N ILE A 52 20.92 -7.42 2.33
CA ILE A 52 19.50 -7.79 2.28
C ILE A 52 19.07 -8.54 3.56
N GLU A 53 19.80 -9.57 3.96
CA GLU A 53 19.45 -10.39 5.13
C GLU A 53 19.56 -9.59 6.43
N LEU A 54 20.53 -8.68 6.50
CA LEU A 54 20.74 -7.80 7.64
C LEU A 54 19.60 -6.76 7.77
N ALA A 55 19.24 -6.05 6.70
CA ALA A 55 18.10 -5.13 6.70
C ALA A 55 16.77 -5.85 7.00
N GLN A 56 16.63 -7.09 6.52
CA GLN A 56 15.49 -7.94 6.90
C GLN A 56 15.53 -8.32 8.38
N SER A 57 16.70 -8.65 8.95
CA SER A 57 16.92 -9.09 10.34
C SER A 57 16.50 -8.07 11.40
N ILE A 58 16.64 -6.77 11.13
CA ILE A 58 16.28 -5.72 12.10
C ILE A 58 14.76 -5.70 12.38
N PHE A 59 13.94 -6.06 11.40
CA PHE A 59 12.50 -6.19 11.63
C PHE A 59 12.11 -7.43 12.45
N TYR A 60 13.03 -8.39 12.65
CA TYR A 60 12.85 -9.62 13.44
C TYR A 60 13.33 -9.49 14.89
N SER A 61 13.33 -8.30 15.48
CA SER A 61 13.42 -8.21 16.94
C SER A 61 12.27 -9.03 17.56
N LYS A 62 12.64 -9.99 18.44
CA LYS A 62 11.71 -10.79 19.27
C LYS A 62 10.88 -9.90 20.21
N TYR A 63 11.17 -8.61 20.28
CA TYR A 63 10.51 -7.61 21.11
C TYR A 63 9.83 -6.54 20.22
N PRO A 64 8.57 -6.75 19.80
CA PRO A 64 7.84 -5.84 18.91
C PRO A 64 7.72 -4.40 19.45
N ARG A 65 7.72 -4.24 20.78
CA ARG A 65 7.61 -2.94 21.47
C ARG A 65 8.89 -2.09 21.45
N ILE A 66 10.03 -2.70 21.12
CA ILE A 66 11.35 -2.07 21.22
C ILE A 66 11.87 -1.65 19.84
N ALA A 67 11.48 -2.36 18.78
CA ALA A 67 11.93 -2.02 17.44
C ALA A 67 11.16 -0.79 16.92
N LYS A 68 11.88 0.31 16.67
CA LYS A 68 11.39 1.49 15.94
C LYS A 68 11.17 1.19 14.45
N LYS A 69 10.35 0.16 14.17
CA LYS A 69 10.15 -0.40 12.82
C LYS A 69 9.55 0.63 11.87
N GLU A 70 8.71 1.51 12.40
CA GLU A 70 8.06 2.59 11.66
C GLU A 70 9.06 3.71 11.31
N GLU A 71 9.91 4.11 12.25
CA GLU A 71 11.01 5.06 12.00
C GLU A 71 11.99 4.53 10.93
N LEU A 72 12.30 3.24 11.00
CA LEU A 72 13.12 2.56 10.00
C LEU A 72 12.46 2.62 8.61
N VAL A 73 11.16 2.33 8.53
CA VAL A 73 10.42 2.43 7.27
C VAL A 73 10.44 3.85 6.73
N PHE A 74 10.30 4.87 7.57
CA PHE A 74 10.45 6.27 7.14
C PHE A 74 11.81 6.56 6.52
N GLU A 75 12.90 6.16 7.16
CA GLU A 75 14.24 6.41 6.64
C GLU A 75 14.48 5.67 5.31
N LEU A 76 14.02 4.43 5.18
CA LEU A 76 14.10 3.69 3.92
C LEU A 76 13.30 4.37 2.79
N MET A 77 12.09 4.86 3.09
CA MET A 77 11.27 5.59 2.12
C MET A 77 11.90 6.92 1.71
N LYS A 78 12.47 7.68 2.65
CA LYS A 78 13.21 8.94 2.38
C LYS A 78 14.40 8.73 1.45
N LYS A 79 15.07 7.58 1.55
CA LYS A 79 16.21 7.21 0.68
C LYS A 79 15.78 6.69 -0.70
N GLY A 80 14.48 6.65 -1.00
CA GLY A 80 13.97 6.27 -2.31
C GLY A 80 13.97 4.76 -2.58
N ILE A 81 14.01 3.92 -1.53
CA ILE A 81 13.91 2.48 -1.68
C ILE A 81 12.53 2.11 -2.24
N ASP A 82 12.50 1.26 -3.27
CA ASP A 82 11.23 0.78 -3.85
C ASP A 82 10.47 -0.05 -2.80
N ILE A 83 9.34 0.50 -2.36
CA ILE A 83 8.48 -0.09 -1.34
C ILE A 83 7.95 -1.48 -1.71
N ASN A 84 7.98 -1.84 -3.00
CA ASN A 84 7.47 -3.11 -3.52
C ASN A 84 8.55 -4.20 -3.63
N GLN A 85 9.84 -3.85 -3.53
CA GLN A 85 10.93 -4.82 -3.63
C GLN A 85 11.11 -5.64 -2.35
N GLY A 86 11.65 -6.86 -2.48
CA GLY A 86 11.89 -7.77 -1.35
C GLY A 86 10.78 -8.81 -1.11
N GLY A 87 9.85 -8.97 -2.05
CA GLY A 87 8.83 -10.02 -2.01
C GLY A 87 7.97 -9.95 -0.75
N LYS A 88 7.90 -11.04 0.04
CA LYS A 88 7.16 -11.11 1.31
C LYS A 88 7.65 -10.12 2.38
N ASN A 89 8.87 -9.60 2.22
CA ASN A 89 9.54 -8.72 3.17
C ASN A 89 9.60 -7.26 2.70
N SER A 90 8.87 -6.91 1.63
CA SER A 90 8.82 -5.53 1.15
C SER A 90 8.26 -4.57 2.18
N ILE A 91 8.64 -3.28 2.08
CA ILE A 91 8.12 -2.22 2.95
C ILE A 91 6.59 -2.23 2.91
N TYR A 92 6.02 -2.30 1.70
CA TYR A 92 4.58 -2.39 1.48
C TYR A 92 3.95 -3.50 2.33
N LYS A 93 4.40 -4.76 2.18
CA LYS A 93 3.79 -5.88 2.92
C LYS A 93 4.02 -5.78 4.42
N ARG A 94 5.17 -5.25 4.86
CA ARG A 94 5.49 -5.10 6.29
C ARG A 94 4.63 -4.04 6.96
N VAL A 95 4.36 -2.92 6.29
CA VAL A 95 3.52 -1.85 6.80
C VAL A 95 2.14 -2.40 7.17
N PHE A 96 1.52 -3.18 6.29
CA PHE A 96 0.24 -3.84 6.60
C PHE A 96 0.38 -4.91 7.68
N LYS A 97 1.34 -5.84 7.53
CA LYS A 97 1.53 -6.96 8.46
C LYS A 97 1.74 -6.53 9.91
N TYR A 98 2.44 -5.42 10.12
CA TYR A 98 2.77 -4.90 11.44
C TYR A 98 1.90 -3.70 11.86
N ARG A 99 0.92 -3.30 11.04
CA ARG A 99 0.02 -2.17 11.30
C ARG A 99 0.78 -0.87 11.60
N MET A 100 1.76 -0.56 10.75
CA MET A 100 2.54 0.68 10.85
C MET A 100 1.73 1.82 10.22
N ASN A 101 0.79 2.36 10.97
CA ASN A 101 -0.24 3.27 10.48
C ASN A 101 0.31 4.63 10.02
N ASP A 102 1.34 5.15 10.68
CA ASP A 102 1.99 6.41 10.28
C ASP A 102 2.82 6.20 9.01
N ALA A 103 3.56 5.09 8.92
CA ALA A 103 4.24 4.66 7.70
C ALA A 103 3.26 4.47 6.55
N LEU A 104 2.09 3.87 6.81
CA LEU A 104 1.05 3.72 5.81
C LEU A 104 0.57 5.09 5.30
N ARG A 105 0.26 6.03 6.18
CA ARG A 105 -0.18 7.39 5.78
C ARG A 105 0.84 8.09 4.87
N ILE A 106 2.13 7.96 5.17
CA ILE A 106 3.19 8.49 4.29
C ILE A 106 3.22 7.71 2.98
N MET A 107 3.25 6.39 3.03
CA MET A 107 3.32 5.51 1.85
C MET A 107 2.16 5.77 0.89
N LEU A 108 0.94 6.00 1.39
CA LEU A 108 -0.24 6.31 0.58
C LEU A 108 -0.11 7.64 -0.17
N ARG A 109 0.72 8.57 0.29
CA ARG A 109 0.97 9.87 -0.35
C ARG A 109 2.20 9.87 -1.25
N MET A 110 2.97 8.77 -1.25
CA MET A 110 4.12 8.63 -2.15
C MET A 110 3.64 8.39 -3.59
N PHE A 111 4.27 9.09 -4.53
CA PHE A 111 3.97 9.00 -5.95
C PHE A 111 5.25 8.90 -6.78
N LYS A 112 5.09 8.46 -8.02
CA LYS A 112 6.13 8.49 -9.04
C LYS A 112 5.60 9.13 -10.31
N LYS A 113 6.52 9.70 -11.07
CA LYS A 113 6.29 10.26 -12.39
C LYS A 113 6.65 9.22 -13.45
N GLU A 114 5.68 8.75 -14.21
CA GLU A 114 5.89 7.80 -15.30
C GLU A 114 5.74 8.49 -16.65
N GLU A 115 6.71 8.29 -17.54
CA GLU A 115 6.65 8.81 -18.91
C GLU A 115 5.58 8.07 -19.72
N ILE A 116 4.72 8.82 -20.39
CA ILE A 116 3.73 8.29 -21.32
C ILE A 116 4.31 8.45 -22.73
N ILE A 117 4.51 7.34 -23.42
CA ILE A 117 4.81 7.36 -24.85
C ILE A 117 3.48 7.62 -25.56
N PRO A 118 3.28 8.78 -26.23
CA PRO A 118 2.09 8.97 -27.03
C PRO A 118 2.10 7.91 -28.13
N ASN A 119 1.03 7.12 -28.25
CA ASN A 119 0.90 6.14 -29.31
C ASN A 119 1.03 6.89 -30.65
N SER A 120 2.19 6.72 -31.29
CA SER A 120 2.52 7.29 -32.59
C SER A 120 1.72 6.56 -33.68
N ARG A 121 0.43 6.90 -33.84
CA ARG A 121 -0.39 6.71 -35.05
C ARG A 121 -1.82 7.15 -34.75
N GLY A 122 -2.15 8.38 -35.18
CA GLY A 122 -3.52 8.89 -35.27
C GLY A 122 -3.76 10.16 -34.44
N PRO A 123 -4.70 11.03 -34.86
CA PRO A 123 -5.15 12.14 -34.05
C PRO A 123 -5.62 11.58 -32.71
N ILE A 124 -5.19 12.16 -31.59
CA ILE A 124 -5.66 11.80 -30.24
C ILE A 124 -7.19 11.80 -30.32
N PRO A 125 -7.85 10.63 -30.23
CA PRO A 125 -9.28 10.62 -30.26
C PRO A 125 -9.80 11.49 -29.10
N LEU A 126 -10.77 12.37 -29.36
CA LEU A 126 -11.62 12.96 -28.32
C LEU A 126 -12.54 11.86 -27.74
N ILE A 127 -11.95 10.75 -27.27
CA ILE A 127 -12.62 9.73 -26.48
C ILE A 127 -12.53 10.21 -25.03
N PRO A 128 -13.64 10.27 -24.28
CA PRO A 128 -13.66 10.69 -22.86
C PRO A 128 -12.71 9.90 -21.94
N ASP A 129 -12.21 8.74 -22.40
CA ASP A 129 -11.40 7.78 -21.64
C ASP A 129 -9.89 7.83 -21.93
N ILE A 130 -9.39 8.76 -22.77
CA ILE A 130 -7.93 8.90 -22.94
C ILE A 130 -7.35 9.68 -21.76
N LYS A 131 -6.54 8.97 -20.96
CA LYS A 131 -5.77 9.49 -19.83
C LYS A 131 -4.91 10.67 -20.28
N GLN A 132 -5.41 11.89 -20.07
CA GLN A 132 -4.63 13.11 -20.30
C GLN A 132 -3.37 13.06 -19.42
N PRO A 133 -2.21 13.52 -19.93
CA PRO A 133 -1.01 13.61 -19.12
C PRO A 133 -1.23 14.61 -17.98
N ASP A 134 -0.64 14.33 -16.82
CA ASP A 134 -0.63 15.27 -15.71
C ASP A 134 0.39 16.38 -15.96
N LEU A 135 1.47 16.05 -16.69
CA LEU A 135 2.61 16.93 -16.95
C LEU A 135 3.04 16.87 -18.42
N PHE A 136 3.41 18.03 -18.95
CA PHE A 136 4.07 18.17 -20.25
C PHE A 136 5.47 18.77 -20.08
N ASN A 137 6.45 18.16 -20.74
CA ASN A 137 7.73 18.75 -21.06
C ASN A 137 7.86 18.77 -22.58
N VAL A 138 8.66 19.68 -23.13
CA VAL A 138 8.81 20.03 -24.56
C VAL A 138 8.81 18.82 -25.53
N SER A 139 9.24 17.64 -25.08
CA SER A 139 9.23 16.39 -25.85
C SER A 139 8.60 15.18 -25.14
N LYS A 140 8.12 15.31 -23.90
CA LYS A 140 7.72 14.18 -23.04
C LYS A 140 6.48 14.46 -22.22
N ASN A 141 5.54 13.52 -22.25
CA ASN A 141 4.35 13.53 -21.42
C ASN A 141 4.55 12.62 -20.20
N TYR A 142 3.97 12.98 -19.06
CA TYR A 142 4.05 12.14 -17.86
C TYR A 142 2.72 12.03 -17.12
N MET A 143 2.55 10.89 -16.45
CA MET A 143 1.47 10.63 -15.51
C MET A 143 2.04 10.51 -14.10
N ILE A 144 1.35 11.10 -13.13
CA ILE A 144 1.59 10.86 -11.72
C ILE A 144 0.81 9.61 -11.31
N LYS A 145 1.52 8.64 -10.73
CA LYS A 145 0.94 7.39 -10.22
C LYS A 145 1.33 7.17 -8.76
N PRO A 146 0.48 6.47 -7.97
CA PRO A 146 0.87 6.02 -6.64
C PRO A 146 2.04 5.04 -6.72
N MET A 147 2.81 4.96 -5.63
CA MET A 147 3.85 3.94 -5.47
C MET A 147 3.27 2.54 -5.21
N ILE A 148 2.08 2.47 -4.63
CA ILE A 148 1.30 1.24 -4.44
C ILE A 148 0.78 0.77 -5.80
N LYS A 149 1.01 -0.51 -6.13
CA LYS A 149 0.75 -1.06 -7.47
C LYS A 149 -0.64 -1.70 -7.58
N GLU A 150 -1.27 -1.98 -6.45
CA GLU A 150 -2.58 -2.59 -6.34
C GLU A 150 -3.64 -1.71 -6.97
N THR A 151 -4.49 -2.35 -7.78
CA THR A 151 -5.51 -1.67 -8.57
C THR A 151 -6.90 -1.83 -7.97
N SER A 152 -7.05 -2.51 -6.83
CA SER A 152 -8.34 -2.80 -6.20
C SER A 152 -8.22 -2.68 -4.69
N ILE A 153 -9.09 -1.85 -4.09
CA ILE A 153 -9.13 -1.69 -2.63
C ILE A 153 -9.58 -2.99 -1.96
N MET A 154 -10.53 -3.71 -2.58
CA MET A 154 -11.01 -4.98 -2.07
C MET A 154 -9.90 -6.04 -2.00
N ASN A 155 -8.96 -6.02 -2.95
CA ASN A 155 -7.81 -6.92 -2.93
C ASN A 155 -6.90 -6.62 -1.74
N ILE A 156 -6.64 -5.35 -1.44
CA ILE A 156 -5.85 -4.94 -0.26
C ILE A 156 -6.55 -5.38 1.03
N ILE A 157 -7.86 -5.12 1.15
CA ILE A 157 -8.66 -5.50 2.32
C ILE A 157 -8.59 -7.02 2.56
N ASN A 158 -8.73 -7.81 1.50
CA ASN A 158 -8.70 -9.27 1.59
C ASN A 158 -7.30 -9.82 1.84
N GLU A 159 -6.25 -9.32 1.17
CA GLU A 159 -4.87 -9.79 1.33
C GLU A 159 -4.37 -9.63 2.77
N TYR A 160 -4.73 -8.52 3.41
CA TYR A 160 -4.27 -8.18 4.76
C TYR A 160 -5.32 -8.36 5.85
N GLU A 161 -6.45 -8.99 5.50
CA GLU A 161 -7.56 -9.25 6.42
C GLU A 161 -7.96 -8.00 7.23
N LEU A 162 -8.14 -6.86 6.53
CA LEU A 162 -8.44 -5.57 7.18
C LEU A 162 -9.85 -5.52 7.81
N TYR A 163 -10.65 -6.57 7.61
CA TYR A 163 -11.95 -6.77 8.26
C TYR A 163 -11.82 -7.31 9.70
N ARG A 164 -10.61 -7.64 10.17
CA ARG A 164 -10.40 -8.03 11.57
C ARG A 164 -10.44 -6.82 12.48
N ASP A 165 -10.98 -6.99 13.68
CA ASP A 165 -11.13 -5.95 14.69
C ASP A 165 -9.79 -5.28 14.99
N GLU A 166 -8.72 -6.07 15.10
CA GLU A 166 -7.37 -5.55 15.35
C GLU A 166 -6.74 -4.73 14.21
N ASN A 167 -7.39 -4.67 13.04
CA ASN A 167 -6.94 -3.98 11.82
C ASN A 167 -7.87 -2.83 11.40
N ILE A 168 -8.93 -2.52 12.16
CA ILE A 168 -9.92 -1.49 11.79
C ILE A 168 -9.26 -0.13 11.53
N GLU A 169 -8.29 0.27 12.35
CA GLU A 169 -7.58 1.54 12.15
C GLU A 169 -6.85 1.58 10.80
N THR A 170 -6.15 0.49 10.45
CA THR A 170 -5.49 0.31 9.15
C THR A 170 -6.51 0.38 8.01
N LEU A 171 -7.68 -0.25 8.16
CA LEU A 171 -8.76 -0.16 7.18
C LEU A 171 -9.21 1.29 6.98
N LEU A 172 -9.47 2.03 8.06
CA LEU A 172 -9.91 3.42 7.97
C LEU A 172 -8.89 4.28 7.21
N ILE A 173 -7.60 4.07 7.43
CA ILE A 173 -6.52 4.74 6.69
C ILE A 173 -6.58 4.40 5.20
N ILE A 174 -6.83 3.14 4.83
CA ILE A 174 -6.98 2.72 3.43
C ILE A 174 -8.24 3.32 2.79
N LEU A 175 -9.32 3.49 3.53
CA LEU A 175 -10.52 4.16 3.03
C LEU A 175 -10.29 5.65 2.75
N GLU A 176 -9.24 6.26 3.31
CA GLU A 176 -8.86 7.64 2.99
C GLU A 176 -8.29 7.81 1.56
N LEU A 177 -7.93 6.71 0.87
CA LEU A 177 -7.35 6.72 -0.48
C LEU A 177 -8.14 7.58 -1.49
N GLU A 178 -9.47 7.54 -1.46
CA GLU A 178 -10.34 8.32 -2.36
C GLU A 178 -10.19 9.84 -2.17
N LYS A 179 -9.79 10.25 -0.97
CA LYS A 179 -9.67 11.64 -0.56
C LYS A 179 -8.29 12.21 -0.85
N ILE A 180 -7.30 11.35 -1.18
CA ILE A 180 -5.93 11.77 -1.44
C ILE A 180 -5.86 12.47 -2.79
N LYS A 181 -5.67 13.79 -2.69
CA LYS A 181 -5.42 14.67 -3.82
C LYS A 181 -4.08 15.36 -3.63
N LEU A 182 -3.27 15.37 -4.68
CA LEU A 182 -1.98 16.06 -4.70
C LEU A 182 -2.13 17.38 -5.45
N ASP A 183 -1.67 18.46 -4.83
CA ASP A 183 -1.37 19.69 -5.53
C ASP A 183 0.00 19.54 -6.21
N LEU A 184 0.01 19.50 -7.54
CA LEU A 184 1.24 19.27 -8.29
C LEU A 184 2.24 20.44 -8.13
N VAL A 185 1.75 21.66 -7.87
CA VAL A 185 2.63 22.83 -7.67
C VAL A 185 3.12 22.86 -6.24
N VAL A 186 2.20 22.86 -5.28
CA VAL A 186 2.52 23.05 -3.86
C VAL A 186 3.15 21.79 -3.26
N ASP A 187 2.52 20.63 -3.45
CA ASP A 187 2.95 19.39 -2.78
C ASP A 187 4.12 18.72 -3.53
N CYS A 188 4.21 18.93 -4.85
CA CYS A 188 5.19 18.23 -5.70
C CYS A 188 6.27 19.14 -6.30
N SER A 189 6.24 20.46 -6.03
CA SER A 189 7.21 21.44 -6.55
C SER A 189 7.31 21.48 -8.08
N ILE A 190 6.20 21.23 -8.79
CA ILE A 190 6.18 21.22 -10.24
C ILE A 190 5.87 22.63 -10.76
N PRO A 191 6.70 23.21 -11.65
CA PRO A 191 6.42 24.52 -12.23
C PRO A 191 5.09 24.55 -12.97
N GLU A 192 4.26 25.57 -12.75
CA GLU A 192 2.95 25.74 -13.39
C GLU A 192 3.02 25.66 -14.92
N LYS A 193 4.10 26.20 -15.52
CA LYS A 193 4.35 26.15 -16.97
C LYS A 193 4.47 24.73 -17.55
N ASN A 194 4.72 23.72 -16.70
CA ASN A 194 4.85 22.32 -17.09
C ASN A 194 3.53 21.54 -16.91
N LEU A 195 2.45 22.20 -16.46
CA LEU A 195 1.12 21.60 -16.34
C LEU A 195 0.35 21.78 -17.66
N PHE A 196 -0.52 20.84 -18.00
CA PHE A 196 -1.51 21.07 -19.06
C PHE A 196 -2.46 22.19 -18.60
N LEU A 197 -2.65 23.25 -19.40
CA LEU A 197 -3.48 24.44 -19.10
C LEU A 197 -4.97 24.11 -18.88
N ILE A 198 -5.27 23.48 -17.75
CA ILE A 198 -6.59 23.43 -17.12
C ILE A 198 -6.32 23.91 -15.69
N PHE A 199 -6.39 25.23 -15.49
CA PHE A 199 -6.06 25.93 -14.24
C PHE A 199 -6.63 25.22 -12.99
N ASN A 200 -5.83 25.17 -11.91
CA ASN A 200 -6.18 24.75 -10.52
C ASN A 200 -6.30 23.25 -10.18
N LYS A 201 -5.62 22.33 -10.89
CA LYS A 201 -5.80 20.88 -10.61
C LYS A 201 -5.01 20.34 -9.42
N LYS A 202 -5.76 20.06 -8.35
CA LYS A 202 -5.51 18.91 -7.49
C LYS A 202 -5.74 17.62 -8.28
N VAL A 203 -4.77 16.71 -8.30
CA VAL A 203 -4.89 15.40 -8.96
C VAL A 203 -5.20 14.32 -7.93
N SER A 204 -6.30 13.59 -8.13
CA SER A 204 -6.58 12.40 -7.35
C SER A 204 -5.54 11.31 -7.66
N LEU A 205 -4.73 10.95 -6.67
CA LEU A 205 -3.61 10.03 -6.85
C LEU A 205 -4.09 8.62 -7.25
N TYR A 206 -5.19 8.16 -6.67
CA TYR A 206 -5.75 6.81 -6.87
C TYR A 206 -6.92 6.78 -7.86
N ARG A 207 -7.01 7.74 -8.80
CA ARG A 207 -8.14 7.87 -9.76
C ARG A 207 -8.40 6.66 -10.66
N PHE A 208 -7.45 5.73 -10.78
CA PHE A 208 -7.56 4.51 -11.59
C PHE A 208 -7.70 3.24 -10.76
N MET A 209 -7.76 3.37 -9.43
CA MET A 209 -7.98 2.25 -8.54
C MET A 209 -9.47 1.92 -8.50
N ASN A 210 -9.82 0.64 -8.53
CA ASN A 210 -11.16 0.19 -8.24
C ASN A 210 -11.42 0.34 -6.74
N MET A 211 -12.22 1.32 -6.37
CA MET A 211 -12.59 1.62 -4.99
C MET A 211 -13.86 0.90 -4.52
N THR A 212 -14.42 0.01 -5.33
CA THR A 212 -15.62 -0.75 -4.97
C THR A 212 -15.32 -1.70 -3.81
N ILE A 213 -16.12 -1.61 -2.74
CA ILE A 213 -16.05 -2.48 -1.57
C ILE A 213 -17.32 -3.31 -1.48
N ASN A 214 -17.16 -4.63 -1.41
CA ASN A 214 -18.27 -5.56 -1.18
C ASN A 214 -18.47 -5.76 0.33
N PHE A 215 -19.27 -4.90 0.96
CA PHE A 215 -19.52 -4.97 2.39
C PHE A 215 -20.23 -6.27 2.82
N ASP A 216 -21.08 -6.84 1.97
CA ASP A 216 -21.80 -8.08 2.26
C ASP A 216 -20.83 -9.26 2.41
N GLU A 217 -19.83 -9.33 1.53
CA GLU A 217 -18.73 -10.30 1.66
C GLU A 217 -17.93 -10.09 2.95
N LEU A 218 -17.61 -8.83 3.27
CA LEU A 218 -16.82 -8.51 4.47
C LEU A 218 -17.59 -8.83 5.76
N VAL A 219 -18.90 -8.55 5.83
CA VAL A 219 -19.74 -8.93 6.98
C VAL A 219 -19.77 -10.44 7.15
N CYS A 220 -19.93 -11.21 6.07
CA CYS A 220 -19.92 -12.67 6.15
C CYS A 220 -18.58 -13.18 6.72
N LYS A 221 -17.44 -12.67 6.22
CA LYS A 221 -16.10 -13.03 6.73
C LYS A 221 -15.92 -12.62 8.19
N ALA A 222 -16.39 -11.44 8.55
CA ALA A 222 -16.28 -10.93 9.92
C ALA A 222 -17.08 -11.77 10.90
N ILE A 223 -18.29 -12.20 10.55
CA ILE A 223 -19.08 -13.14 11.36
C ILE A 223 -18.38 -14.50 11.46
N GLU A 224 -17.92 -15.07 10.34
CA GLU A 224 -17.22 -16.35 10.30
C GLU A 224 -15.98 -16.35 11.20
N LYS A 225 -15.23 -15.24 11.21
CA LYS A 225 -14.01 -15.07 12.01
C LYS A 225 -14.25 -14.47 13.40
N ASP A 226 -15.50 -14.30 13.82
CA ASP A 226 -15.90 -13.67 15.09
C ASP A 226 -15.23 -12.31 15.35
N GLN A 227 -15.46 -11.37 14.43
CA GLN A 227 -14.99 -9.98 14.47
C GLN A 227 -16.16 -9.05 14.83
N PRO A 228 -16.56 -8.97 16.11
CA PRO A 228 -17.78 -8.28 16.55
C PRO A 228 -17.73 -6.76 16.36
N GLU A 229 -16.57 -6.14 16.52
CA GLU A 229 -16.45 -4.68 16.42
C GLU A 229 -16.66 -4.22 14.99
N PHE A 230 -15.95 -4.83 14.05
CA PHE A 230 -16.08 -4.55 12.62
C PHE A 230 -17.48 -4.88 12.11
N THR A 231 -18.04 -6.02 12.52
CA THR A 231 -19.41 -6.40 12.16
C THR A 231 -20.39 -5.32 12.60
N ARG A 232 -20.28 -4.86 13.85
CA ARG A 232 -21.13 -3.78 14.37
C ARG A 232 -20.98 -2.50 13.56
N TYR A 233 -19.75 -2.08 13.23
CA TYR A 233 -19.53 -0.88 12.42
C TYR A 233 -20.21 -0.95 11.06
N ILE A 234 -20.12 -2.08 10.35
CA ILE A 234 -20.80 -2.18 9.05
C ILE A 234 -22.33 -2.15 9.24
N LEU A 235 -22.87 -2.87 10.23
CA LEU A 235 -24.32 -2.88 10.47
C LEU A 235 -24.87 -1.50 10.84
N GLU A 236 -24.10 -0.68 11.57
CA GLU A 236 -24.47 0.70 11.90
C GLU A 236 -24.34 1.63 10.68
N PHE A 237 -23.44 1.34 9.74
CA PHE A 237 -23.19 2.17 8.56
C PHE A 237 -24.08 1.82 7.35
N LYS A 238 -24.47 0.55 7.20
CA LYS A 238 -25.27 0.05 6.08
C LYS A 238 -26.69 -0.25 6.52
N GLU A 239 -27.64 0.21 5.73
CA GLU A 239 -29.05 -0.13 5.89
C GLU A 239 -29.32 -1.52 5.29
N TYR A 240 -29.29 -2.54 6.15
CA TYR A 240 -29.64 -3.91 5.76
C TYR A 240 -31.06 -4.27 6.21
N SER A 241 -31.78 -4.95 5.35
CA SER A 241 -33.05 -5.60 5.68
C SER A 241 -32.85 -6.83 6.56
N LYS A 242 -33.89 -7.21 7.29
CA LYS A 242 -33.90 -8.47 8.06
C LYS A 242 -33.60 -9.69 7.19
N ALA A 243 -34.04 -9.70 5.93
CA ALA A 243 -33.83 -10.83 5.02
C ALA A 243 -32.34 -10.96 4.65
N GLU A 244 -31.66 -9.85 4.36
CA GLU A 244 -30.23 -9.83 4.06
C GLU A 244 -29.39 -10.29 5.25
N LEU A 245 -29.66 -9.74 6.45
CA LEU A 245 -28.94 -10.12 7.66
C LEU A 245 -29.11 -11.60 8.02
N ASN A 246 -30.33 -12.14 7.89
CA ASN A 246 -30.56 -13.58 8.05
C ASN A 246 -29.82 -14.41 6.99
N GLY A 247 -29.71 -13.90 5.76
CA GLY A 247 -28.92 -14.50 4.69
C GLY A 247 -27.43 -14.55 5.04
N PHE A 248 -26.86 -13.46 5.57
CA PHE A 248 -25.46 -13.41 6.01
C PHE A 248 -25.17 -14.41 7.13
N LEU A 249 -26.05 -14.48 8.13
CA LEU A 249 -25.88 -15.42 9.26
C LEU A 249 -25.86 -16.87 8.78
N LYS A 250 -26.78 -17.26 7.88
CA LYS A 250 -26.82 -18.61 7.29
C LYS A 250 -25.58 -18.92 6.45
N LYS A 251 -25.05 -17.93 5.73
CA LYS A 251 -23.88 -18.08 4.86
C LYS A 251 -22.58 -18.18 5.67
N ALA A 252 -22.44 -17.39 6.73
CA ALA A 252 -21.24 -17.33 7.55
C ALA A 252 -21.12 -18.53 8.50
N ILE A 253 -22.22 -18.95 9.13
CA ILE A 253 -22.23 -20.05 10.11
C ILE A 253 -23.47 -20.94 9.86
N PRO A 254 -23.35 -21.97 9.01
CA PRO A 254 -24.46 -22.88 8.73
C PRO A 254 -24.89 -23.72 9.95
N ASP A 255 -23.96 -23.98 10.88
CA ASP A 255 -24.20 -24.81 12.07
C ASP A 255 -24.53 -24.00 13.33
N TYR A 256 -25.76 -24.16 13.83
CA TYR A 256 -26.31 -23.40 14.97
C TYR A 256 -25.51 -23.54 16.28
N LYS A 257 -24.79 -24.65 16.48
CA LYS A 257 -23.98 -24.88 17.70
C LYS A 257 -22.76 -23.96 17.78
N PHE A 258 -22.19 -23.54 16.66
CA PHE A 258 -21.06 -22.59 16.65
C PHE A 258 -21.52 -21.15 16.83
N ALA A 259 -22.80 -20.86 16.53
CA ALA A 259 -23.36 -19.52 16.60
C ALA A 259 -23.54 -18.99 18.04
N SER A 260 -23.84 -19.85 19.02
CA SER A 260 -24.16 -19.40 20.38
C SER A 260 -23.01 -18.66 21.09
N ASN A 261 -21.77 -19.01 20.75
CA ASN A 261 -20.57 -18.40 21.34
C ASN A 261 -19.95 -17.30 20.48
N ASN A 262 -20.46 -17.08 19.27
CA ASN A 262 -19.93 -16.10 18.33
C ASN A 262 -20.54 -14.72 18.60
N LYS A 263 -19.71 -13.76 19.01
CA LYS A 263 -20.15 -12.41 19.38
C LYS A 263 -20.62 -11.63 18.16
N ALA A 264 -19.94 -11.76 17.03
CA ALA A 264 -20.35 -11.08 15.79
C ALA A 264 -21.74 -11.54 15.33
N TYR A 265 -22.00 -12.85 15.38
CA TYR A 265 -23.31 -13.45 15.08
C TYR A 265 -24.40 -12.92 16.01
N ASN A 266 -24.14 -12.91 17.32
CA ASN A 266 -25.07 -12.39 18.33
C ASN A 266 -25.34 -10.89 18.16
N ASN A 267 -24.34 -10.11 17.75
CA ASN A 267 -24.51 -8.70 17.39
C ASN A 267 -25.47 -8.53 16.20
N THR A 268 -25.29 -9.33 15.14
CA THR A 268 -26.17 -9.30 13.97
C THR A 268 -27.60 -9.71 14.33
N LEU A 269 -27.80 -10.76 15.12
CA LEU A 269 -29.12 -11.15 15.62
C LEU A 269 -29.79 -10.02 16.42
N SER A 270 -29.04 -9.42 17.34
CA SER A 270 -29.54 -8.29 18.14
C SER A 270 -29.95 -7.12 17.26
N PHE A 271 -29.20 -6.85 16.18
CA PHE A 271 -29.55 -5.82 15.21
C PHE A 271 -30.84 -6.16 14.46
N ILE A 272 -31.01 -7.40 14.01
CA ILE A 272 -32.26 -7.89 13.39
C ILE A 272 -33.46 -7.65 14.30
N PHE A 273 -33.34 -7.96 15.61
CA PHE A 273 -34.44 -7.74 16.56
C PHE A 273 -34.80 -6.27 16.72
N LYS A 274 -33.84 -5.34 16.61
CA LYS A 274 -34.08 -3.89 16.69
C LYS A 274 -34.77 -3.30 15.46
N LEU A 275 -34.70 -3.97 14.30
CA LEU A 275 -35.40 -3.55 13.08
C LEU A 275 -36.90 -3.89 13.09
N SER A 276 -37.45 -4.31 14.24
CA SER A 276 -38.86 -4.70 14.45
C SER A 276 -39.66 -3.54 15.00
#